data_AF-A0A0N5AW83-F1
#
_entry.id   AF-A0A0N5AW83-F1
#
_cell.length_a   1.000
_cell.length_b   1.000
_cell.length_c   1.000
_cell.angle_alpha   90.00
_cell.angle_beta   90.00
_cell.angle_gamma   90.00
#
_symmetry.space_group_name_H-M   'P 1'
#
loop_
_entity.id
_entity.type
_entity.pdbx_description
1 polymer ?
#
loop_
_entity_poly.entity_id
_entity_poly.type
_entity_poly.pdbx_seq_one_letter_code
_entity_poly.pdbx_strand_id
1 'polypeptide(L)' 'MQYPHISSGYHQVHDCSCPGGKNCKNTVLCDMKTEGGGWTVIMQRLNTKLSFNKTREQYENGFQIDKDNFWIGNIKN' A
#
# COMPACT_ATOMS: atom_id res chain seq x y z
N MET A 1 -16.49 20.26 -3.75
CA MET A 1 -15.06 20.43 -3.45
C MET A 1 -14.32 19.35 -4.22
N GLN A 2 -13.82 19.66 -5.41
CA GLN A 2 -12.99 18.73 -6.18
C GLN A 2 -11.54 19.09 -5.82
N TYR A 3 -10.84 18.21 -5.10
CA TYR A 3 -9.38 18.33 -4.99
C TYR A 3 -8.78 18.35 -6.41
N PRO A 4 -7.59 18.94 -6.64
CA PRO A 4 -6.89 18.79 -7.92
C PRO A 4 -6.98 17.33 -8.34
N HIS A 5 -7.23 17.04 -9.63
CA HIS A 5 -7.46 15.68 -10.10
C HIS A 5 -6.21 14.80 -9.88
N ILE A 6 -6.05 14.27 -8.67
CA ILE A 6 -4.99 13.35 -8.29
C ILE A 6 -5.33 12.01 -8.93
N SER A 7 -4.43 11.49 -9.74
CA SER A 7 -4.59 10.18 -10.37
C SER A 7 -4.25 9.05 -9.40
N SER A 8 -4.90 7.90 -9.56
CA SER A 8 -4.45 6.65 -8.95
C SER A 8 -2.99 6.37 -9.34
N GLY A 9 -2.23 5.74 -8.45
CA GLY A 9 -0.81 5.49 -8.64
C GLY A 9 -0.04 5.47 -7.33
N TYR A 10 1.28 5.45 -7.40
CA TYR A 10 2.11 5.48 -6.20
C TYR A 10 2.25 6.90 -5.65
N HIS A 11 1.99 7.06 -4.36
CA HIS A 11 2.12 8.32 -3.62
C HIS A 11 2.95 8.11 -2.35
N GLN A 12 3.63 9.16 -1.89
CA GLN A 12 4.27 9.15 -0.57
C GLN A 12 3.26 9.55 0.50
N VAL A 13 3.08 8.70 1.51
CA VAL A 13 2.30 8.99 2.71
C VAL A 13 3.21 9.06 3.92
N HIS A 14 2.82 9.87 4.90
CA HIS A 14 3.57 10.03 6.14
C HIS A 14 2.89 9.26 7.25
N ASP A 15 3.64 8.39 7.92
CA ASP A 15 3.15 7.67 9.09
C ASP A 15 3.34 8.52 10.35
N CYS A 16 2.22 8.98 10.93
CA CYS A 16 2.24 9.80 12.14
C CYS A 16 2.50 9.01 13.42
N SER A 17 2.39 7.68 13.39
CA SER A 17 2.62 6.80 14.54
C SER A 17 4.09 6.35 14.67
N CYS A 18 4.89 6.58 13.64
CA CYS A 18 6.29 6.25 13.63
C CYS A 18 7.13 7.19 14.54
N PRO A 19 8.17 6.68 15.24
CA PRO A 19 9.00 7.49 16.14
C PRO A 19 9.66 8.71 15.50
N GLY A 20 9.92 8.66 14.18
CA GLY A 20 10.46 9.78 13.40
C GLY A 20 9.44 10.86 13.02
N GLY A 21 8.19 10.75 13.47
CA GLY A 21 7.10 11.65 13.12
C GLY A 21 6.92 11.77 11.61
N LYS A 22 6.89 13.01 11.08
CA LYS A 22 6.74 13.28 9.63
C LYS A 22 7.87 12.73 8.75
N ASN A 23 8.96 12.22 9.31
CA ASN A 23 10.06 11.67 8.53
C ASN A 23 9.82 10.24 8.06
N CYS A 24 8.79 9.56 8.57
CA CYS A 24 8.48 8.19 8.19
C CYS A 24 7.61 8.17 6.94
N LYS A 25 8.29 8.27 5.79
CA LYS A 25 7.69 8.25 4.46
C LYS A 25 7.51 6.82 4.00
N ASN A 26 6.31 6.51 3.52
CA ASN A 26 5.98 5.23 2.92
C ASN A 26 5.43 5.47 1.52
N THR A 27 5.97 4.75 0.53
CA THR A 27 5.37 4.75 -0.80
C THR A 27 4.24 3.72 -0.82
N VAL A 28 3.04 4.15 -1.18
CA VAL A 28 1.85 3.29 -1.25
C VAL A 28 1.12 3.49 -2.56
N LEU A 29 0.43 2.44 -3.04
CA LEU A 29 -0.47 2.55 -4.17
C LEU A 29 -1.80 3.14 -3.69
N CYS A 30 -2.21 4.26 -4.27
CA CYS A 30 -3.49 4.90 -3.98
C CYS A 30 -4.48 4.71 -5.12
N ASP A 31 -5.73 4.38 -4.77
CA ASP A 31 -6.86 4.48 -5.69
C ASP A 31 -7.60 5.80 -5.42
N MET A 32 -7.54 6.70 -6.40
CA MET A 32 -8.14 8.03 -6.36
C MET A 32 -9.43 8.12 -7.17
N LYS A 33 -9.98 6.99 -7.63
CA LYS A 33 -11.19 6.93 -8.46
C LYS A 33 -12.34 6.20 -7.78
N THR A 34 -12.08 5.03 -7.20
CA THR A 34 -13.14 4.19 -6.61
C THR A 34 -13.79 4.90 -5.42
N GLU A 35 -15.12 5.02 -5.45
CA GLU A 35 -15.93 5.60 -4.37
C GLU A 35 -15.46 6.99 -3.90
N GLY A 36 -14.99 7.82 -4.83
CA GLY A 36 -14.50 9.18 -4.52
C GLY A 36 -13.02 9.26 -4.18
N GLY A 37 -12.31 8.13 -4.16
CA GLY A 37 -10.85 8.07 -4.02
C GLY A 37 -10.34 8.19 -2.58
N GLY A 38 -9.02 8.36 -2.42
CA GLY A 38 -8.37 8.44 -1.12
C GLY A 38 -8.07 7.08 -0.49
N TRP A 39 -8.22 5.99 -1.24
CA TRP A 39 -7.95 4.65 -0.76
C TRP A 39 -6.47 4.31 -0.84
N THR A 40 -5.92 3.74 0.22
CA THR A 40 -4.63 3.06 0.19
C THR A 40 -4.87 1.58 -0.13
N VAL A 41 -4.25 1.08 -1.19
CA VAL A 41 -4.33 -0.33 -1.57
C VAL A 41 -3.38 -1.14 -0.68
N ILE A 42 -3.95 -1.93 0.24
CA ILE A 42 -3.19 -2.77 1.19
C ILE A 42 -2.75 -4.12 0.60
N MET A 43 -3.49 -4.60 -0.41
CA MET A 43 -3.23 -5.85 -1.12
C MET A 43 -3.69 -5.71 -2.57
N GLN A 44 -2.93 -6.27 -3.50
CA GLN A 44 -3.36 -6.43 -4.89
C GLN A 44 -3.04 -7.83 -5.38
N ARG A 45 -3.96 -8.40 -6.17
CA ARG A 45 -3.81 -9.73 -6.80
C ARG A 45 -4.42 -9.73 -8.20
N LEU A 46 -3.65 -9.27 -9.18
CA LEU A 46 -4.08 -9.36 -10.59
C LEU A 46 -3.75 -10.71 -11.22
N ASN A 47 -2.72 -11.41 -10.73
CA ASN A 47 -2.35 -12.73 -11.22
C ASN A 47 -2.61 -13.81 -10.15
N THR A 48 -3.69 -14.57 -10.33
CA THR A 48 -4.10 -15.61 -9.38
C THR A 48 -3.18 -16.83 -9.36
N LYS A 49 -2.27 -16.97 -10.34
CA LYS A 49 -1.29 -18.07 -10.40
C LYS A 49 -0.11 -17.87 -9.46
N LEU A 50 0.16 -16.64 -9.03
CA LEU A 50 1.22 -16.34 -8.08
C LEU A 50 0.79 -16.74 -6.68
N SER A 51 1.65 -17.49 -5.98
CA SER A 51 1.34 -17.99 -4.64
C SER A 51 1.29 -16.85 -3.62
N PHE A 52 0.15 -16.69 -2.95
CA PHE A 52 0.01 -15.88 -1.74
C PHE A 52 0.11 -16.72 -0.46
N ASN A 53 0.40 -18.01 -0.58
CA ASN A 53 0.77 -18.80 0.58
C ASN A 53 2.17 -18.36 1.03
N LYS A 54 2.24 -17.67 2.17
CA LYS A 54 3.42 -16.98 2.70
C LYS A 54 3.49 -17.24 4.20
N THR A 55 4.68 -17.15 4.76
CA THR A 55 4.89 -17.35 6.21
C THR A 55 4.24 -16.22 7.00
N ARG A 56 4.01 -16.47 8.30
CA ARG A 56 3.54 -15.43 9.23
C ARG A 56 4.43 -14.18 9.17
N GLU A 57 5.74 -14.36 9.22
CA GLU A 57 6.72 -13.27 9.15
C GLU A 57 6.59 -12.44 7.86
N GLN A 58 6.33 -13.09 6.72
CA GLN A 58 6.09 -12.38 5.45
C GLN A 58 4.80 -11.56 5.48
N TYR A 59 3.75 -12.06 6.13
CA TYR A 59 2.52 -11.28 6.32
C TYR A 59 2.69 -10.13 7.32
N GLU A 60 3.55 -10.30 8.33
CA GLU A 60 3.92 -9.25 9.28
C GLU A 60 4.70 -8.13 8.57
N ASN A 61 5.77 -8.47 7.85
CA ASN A 61 6.67 -7.51 7.21
C ASN A 61 6.18 -6.97 5.85
N GLY A 62 5.25 -7.67 5.20
CA GLY A 62 4.86 -7.40 3.82
C GLY A 62 5.68 -8.19 2.81
N PHE A 63 5.13 -8.35 1.60
CA PHE A 63 5.82 -8.97 0.48
C PHE A 63 5.31 -8.43 -0.84
N GLN A 64 6.21 -8.36 -1.83
CA GLN A 64 5.89 -8.00 -3.20
C GLN A 64 6.39 -9.11 -4.13
N ILE A 65 5.48 -9.73 -4.87
CA ILE A 65 5.83 -10.75 -5.88
C ILE A 65 6.15 -10.07 -7.21
N ASP A 66 5.36 -9.06 -7.58
CA ASP A 66 5.61 -8.16 -8.70
C ASP A 66 4.88 -6.82 -8.49
N LYS A 67 4.84 -5.94 -9.50
CA LYS A 67 4.20 -4.61 -9.41
C LYS A 67 2.70 -4.64 -9.11
N ASP A 68 2.00 -5.72 -9.47
CA ASP A 68 0.53 -5.83 -9.39
C ASP A 68 0.08 -6.90 -8.37
N ASN A 69 1.03 -7.52 -7.65
CA ASN A 69 0.79 -8.63 -6.72
C ASN A 69 1.61 -8.44 -5.44
N PHE A 70 1.00 -7.87 -4.41
CA PHE A 70 1.67 -7.54 -3.16
C PHE A 70 0.73 -7.56 -1.95
N TRP A 71 1.35 -7.58 -0.76
CA TRP A 71 0.78 -7.34 0.56
C TRP A 71 1.65 -6.32 1.30
N ILE A 72 1.04 -5.26 1.86
CA ILE A 72 1.79 -4.13 2.46
C ILE A 72 2.43 -4.44 3.83
N GLY A 73 2.00 -5.51 4.51
CA GLY A 73 2.46 -5.88 5.85
C GLY A 73 1.51 -5.44 6.96
N ASN A 74 1.49 -6.19 8.07
CA ASN A 74 0.71 -5.87 9.27
C ASN A 74 1.45 -4.93 10.24
N ILE A 75 2.78 -5.02 10.26
CA ILE A 75 3.63 -4.29 11.20
C ILE A 75 4.64 -3.50 10.37
N LYS A 76 4.72 -2.20 10.63
CA LYS A 76 5.83 -1.37 10.16
C LYS A 76 6.77 -1.15 11.34
N ASN A 77 7.89 -1.86 11.34
CA ASN A 77 8.99 -1.64 12.29
C ASN A 77 9.76 -0.38 11.91
#